data_AF-A0AA85APN9-F1
#
_entry.id   AF-A0AA85APN9-F1
#
_cell.length_a   1.000
_cell.length_b   1.000
_cell.length_c   1.000
_cell.angle_alpha   90.00
_cell.angle_beta   90.00
_cell.angle_gamma   90.00
#
_symmetry.space_group_name_H-M   'P 1'
#
loop_
_entity.id
_entity.type
_entity.pdbx_description
1 polymer ?
#
loop_
_entity_poly.entity_id
_entity_poly.type
_entity_poly.pdbx_seq_one_letter_code
_entity_poly.pdbx_strand_id
1 'polypeptide(L)'
;MPNLIGQETQFDARHQLQTFKPLITYKCSSKLNFFLCSIYTPMCDVNTHYLIGPCRPLCEHVRARCAPFLRVFDFNWPENLNCSRFPIKNSVGGAMCMEGPEDLEEDINSLKSAISSSSINNNNLELNDKFNKPNHIDLPLDPSMKQMLQVINLNNEKSITIK
;
A
#
# COMPACT_ATOMS: atom_id res chain seq x y z
N MET A 1 21.55 -2.15 -7.07
CA MET A 1 20.95 -3.41 -7.53
C MET A 1 21.83 -4.54 -7.04
N PRO A 2 21.27 -5.68 -6.60
CA PRO A 2 19.84 -6.05 -6.61
C PRO A 2 18.96 -5.19 -5.68
N ASN A 3 17.63 -5.29 -5.78
CA ASN A 3 16.68 -4.73 -4.80
C ASN A 3 16.33 -5.75 -3.69
N LEU A 4 15.45 -5.40 -2.75
CA LEU A 4 15.14 -6.25 -1.57
C LEU A 4 14.46 -7.58 -1.89
N ILE A 5 14.01 -7.77 -3.13
CA ILE A 5 13.39 -9.01 -3.59
C ILE A 5 14.23 -9.74 -4.64
N GLY A 6 15.48 -9.30 -4.85
CA GLY A 6 16.47 -9.99 -5.68
C GLY A 6 16.38 -9.68 -7.18
N GLN A 7 15.68 -8.64 -7.59
CA GLN A 7 15.71 -8.22 -9.00
C GLN A 7 17.00 -7.47 -9.29
N GLU A 8 17.66 -7.80 -10.40
CA GLU A 8 18.98 -7.25 -10.78
C GLU A 8 18.89 -5.96 -11.59
N THR A 9 17.76 -5.69 -12.23
CA THR A 9 17.57 -4.48 -13.04
C THR A 9 16.38 -3.65 -12.58
N GLN A 10 16.50 -2.32 -12.72
CA GLN A 10 15.37 -1.42 -12.45
C GLN A 10 14.23 -1.63 -13.46
N PHE A 11 14.54 -2.18 -14.64
CA PHE A 11 13.55 -2.53 -15.64
C PHE A 11 12.63 -3.65 -15.12
N ASP A 12 13.19 -4.72 -14.55
CA ASP A 12 12.42 -5.81 -13.95
C ASP A 12 11.59 -5.32 -12.77
N ALA A 13 12.18 -4.48 -11.92
CA ALA A 13 11.49 -3.85 -10.80
C ALA A 13 10.30 -3.00 -11.27
N ARG A 14 10.50 -2.17 -12.29
CA ARG A 14 9.43 -1.38 -12.93
C ARG A 14 8.33 -2.27 -13.48
N HIS A 15 8.68 -3.34 -14.18
CA HIS A 15 7.71 -4.26 -14.77
C HIS A 15 6.83 -4.91 -13.68
N GLN A 16 7.43 -5.35 -12.58
CA GLN A 16 6.67 -5.90 -11.47
C GLN A 16 5.82 -4.84 -10.74
N LEU A 17 6.35 -3.61 -10.54
CA LEU A 17 5.59 -2.51 -9.94
C LEU A 17 4.31 -2.17 -10.72
N GLN A 18 4.31 -2.32 -12.05
CA GLN A 18 3.12 -2.10 -12.89
C GLN A 18 1.93 -2.98 -12.48
N THR A 19 2.17 -4.16 -11.90
CA THR A 19 1.11 -5.06 -11.43
C THR A 19 0.32 -4.48 -10.24
N PHE A 20 0.92 -3.54 -9.48
CA PHE A 20 0.26 -2.85 -8.36
C PHE A 20 -0.50 -1.60 -8.77
N LYS A 21 -0.46 -1.19 -10.05
CA LYS A 21 -1.16 0.00 -10.56
C LYS A 21 -2.65 0.04 -10.15
N PRO A 22 -3.43 -1.05 -10.19
CA PRO A 22 -4.82 -1.02 -9.75
C PRO A 22 -4.97 -0.60 -8.27
N LEU A 23 -4.11 -1.09 -7.38
CA LEU A 23 -4.14 -0.74 -5.96
C LEU A 23 -3.72 0.71 -5.73
N ILE A 24 -2.70 1.17 -6.47
CA ILE A 24 -2.23 2.55 -6.43
C ILE A 24 -3.33 3.51 -6.88
N THR A 25 -4.02 3.20 -7.98
CA THR A 25 -5.16 3.99 -8.48
C THR A 25 -6.35 3.95 -7.52
N TYR A 26 -6.63 2.79 -6.92
CA TYR A 26 -7.70 2.64 -5.92
C TYR A 26 -7.41 3.41 -4.63
N LYS A 27 -6.14 3.67 -4.31
CA LYS A 27 -5.69 4.44 -3.14
C LYS A 27 -6.17 3.85 -1.81
N CYS A 28 -6.04 2.54 -1.63
CA CYS A 28 -6.35 1.87 -0.35
C CYS A 28 -5.55 2.45 0.84
N SER A 29 -4.31 2.90 0.61
CA SER A 29 -3.47 3.59 1.60
C SER A 29 -2.66 4.69 0.93
N SER A 30 -2.57 5.85 1.59
CA SER A 30 -1.67 6.97 1.27
C SER A 30 -0.20 6.53 1.20
N LYS A 31 0.19 5.55 2.02
CA LYS A 31 1.58 5.06 2.14
C LYS A 31 1.96 3.98 1.14
N LEU A 32 1.01 3.47 0.34
CA LEU A 32 1.26 2.34 -0.56
C LEU A 32 2.42 2.62 -1.53
N ASN A 33 2.45 3.80 -2.15
CA ASN A 33 3.51 4.17 -3.09
C ASN A 33 4.89 4.16 -2.42
N PHE A 34 5.01 4.80 -1.26
CA PHE A 34 6.25 4.84 -0.51
C PHE A 34 6.70 3.42 -0.11
N PHE A 35 5.78 2.61 0.41
CA PHE A 35 6.05 1.23 0.79
C PHE A 35 6.56 0.39 -0.40
N LEU A 36 5.88 0.41 -1.54
CA LEU A 36 6.32 -0.33 -2.73
C LEU A 36 7.70 0.15 -3.20
N CYS A 37 7.90 1.46 -3.33
CA CYS A 37 9.21 2.00 -3.73
C CYS A 37 10.32 1.62 -2.76
N SER A 38 10.07 1.61 -1.44
CA SER A 38 11.08 1.21 -0.45
C SER A 38 11.56 -0.23 -0.57
N ILE A 39 10.82 -1.09 -1.28
CA ILE A 39 11.16 -2.50 -1.52
C ILE A 39 11.78 -2.69 -2.91
N TYR A 40 11.12 -2.13 -3.93
CA TYR A 40 11.50 -2.32 -5.33
C TYR A 40 12.65 -1.40 -5.77
N THR A 41 12.79 -0.25 -5.13
CA THR A 41 13.83 0.76 -5.36
C THR A 41 14.32 1.29 -4.00
N PRO A 42 14.94 0.43 -3.16
CA PRO A 42 15.31 0.79 -1.80
C PRO A 42 16.33 1.93 -1.77
N MET A 43 16.36 2.66 -0.66
CA MET A 43 17.42 3.62 -0.40
C MET A 43 18.75 2.86 -0.22
N CYS A 44 19.84 3.42 -0.72
CA CYS A 44 21.18 2.82 -0.62
C CYS A 44 22.09 3.75 0.16
N ASP A 45 22.73 3.24 1.22
CA ASP A 45 23.81 3.97 1.88
C ASP A 45 25.08 3.91 1.01
N VAL A 46 25.59 5.08 0.64
CA VAL A 46 26.70 5.20 -0.32
C VAL A 46 28.03 4.65 0.19
N ASN A 47 28.19 4.53 1.51
CA ASN A 47 29.46 4.10 2.12
C ASN A 47 29.48 2.59 2.33
N THR A 48 28.36 2.04 2.80
CA THR A 48 28.24 0.62 3.19
C THR A 48 27.58 -0.24 2.12
N HIS A 49 26.98 0.38 1.09
CA HIS A 49 26.13 -0.28 0.10
C HIS A 49 24.94 -1.03 0.72
N TYR A 50 24.60 -0.73 1.97
CA TYR A 50 23.48 -1.33 2.67
C TYR A 50 22.17 -0.78 2.10
N LEU A 51 21.23 -1.68 1.83
CA LEU A 51 19.90 -1.32 1.36
C LEU A 51 18.97 -1.09 2.54
N ILE A 52 18.37 0.10 2.58
CA ILE A 52 17.43 0.51 3.62
C ILE A 52 16.02 0.37 3.04
N GLY A 53 15.24 -0.53 3.65
CA GLY A 53 13.86 -0.84 3.27
C GLY A 53 12.82 -0.24 4.22
N PRO A 54 11.56 -0.69 4.15
CA PRO A 54 10.52 -0.25 5.07
C PRO A 54 10.70 -0.90 6.46
N CYS A 55 10.24 -0.20 7.50
CA CYS A 55 10.00 -0.82 8.80
C CYS A 55 8.69 -1.64 8.76
N ARG A 56 8.56 -2.62 9.66
CA ARG A 56 7.40 -3.51 9.75
C ARG A 56 6.07 -2.78 9.97
N PRO A 57 5.96 -1.78 10.85
CA PRO A 57 4.70 -1.06 11.06
C PRO A 57 4.15 -0.41 9.78
N LEU A 58 5.03 0.13 8.93
CA LEU A 58 4.66 0.67 7.62
C LEU A 58 4.03 -0.42 6.73
N CYS A 59 4.66 -1.60 6.66
CA CYS A 59 4.13 -2.72 5.91
C CYS A 59 2.77 -3.17 6.45
N GLU A 60 2.65 -3.33 7.77
CA GLU A 60 1.42 -3.81 8.41
C GLU A 60 0.26 -2.83 8.17
N HIS A 61 0.51 -1.53 8.29
CA HIS A 61 -0.46 -0.50 7.95
C HIS A 61 -0.94 -0.61 6.49
N VAL A 62 -0.01 -0.69 5.53
CA VAL A 62 -0.36 -0.80 4.10
C VAL A 62 -1.10 -2.11 3.82
N ARG A 63 -0.64 -3.23 4.36
CA ARG A 63 -1.27 -4.55 4.22
C ARG A 63 -2.69 -4.54 4.78
N ALA A 64 -2.91 -3.99 5.97
CA ALA A 64 -4.23 -3.95 6.60
C ALA A 64 -5.28 -3.24 5.71
N ARG A 65 -4.87 -2.16 5.03
CA ARG A 65 -5.76 -1.37 4.17
C ARG A 65 -5.91 -1.92 2.75
N CYS A 66 -4.84 -2.48 2.18
CA CYS A 66 -4.81 -2.89 0.78
C CYS A 66 -5.07 -4.38 0.54
N ALA A 67 -4.74 -5.27 1.49
CA ALA A 67 -5.01 -6.70 1.34
C ALA A 67 -6.51 -7.06 1.22
N PRO A 68 -7.46 -6.39 1.92
CA PRO A 68 -8.88 -6.65 1.71
C PRO A 68 -9.33 -6.47 0.26
N PHE A 69 -8.79 -5.45 -0.43
CA PHE A 69 -9.09 -5.19 -1.83
C PHE A 69 -8.58 -6.32 -2.75
N LEU A 70 -7.37 -6.83 -2.50
CA LEU A 70 -6.84 -7.99 -3.23
C LEU A 70 -7.71 -9.24 -3.07
N ARG A 71 -8.21 -9.48 -1.85
CA ARG A 71 -9.05 -10.64 -1.54
C ARG A 71 -10.39 -10.65 -2.28
N VAL A 72 -10.93 -9.49 -2.65
CA VAL A 72 -12.16 -9.40 -3.48
C VAL A 72 -11.98 -10.08 -4.84
N PHE A 73 -10.73 -10.17 -5.31
CA PHE A 73 -10.35 -10.78 -6.58
C PHE A 73 -9.59 -12.10 -6.39
N ASP A 74 -9.73 -12.74 -5.23
CA ASP A 74 -9.03 -13.98 -4.86
C ASP A 74 -7.49 -13.90 -4.92
N PHE A 75 -6.93 -12.69 -4.78
CA PHE A 75 -5.49 -12.50 -4.63
C PHE A 75 -5.08 -12.41 -3.16
N ASN A 76 -4.01 -13.13 -2.82
CA ASN A 76 -3.37 -13.03 -1.52
C ASN A 76 -2.39 -11.85 -1.48
N TRP A 77 -2.07 -11.39 -0.27
CA TRP A 77 -0.96 -10.46 -0.08
C TRP A 77 0.35 -11.17 -0.50
N PRO A 78 1.17 -10.58 -1.39
CA PRO A 78 2.34 -11.28 -1.92
C PRO A 78 3.38 -11.63 -0.85
N GLU A 79 3.97 -12.84 -0.92
CA GLU A 79 4.98 -13.30 0.04
C GLU A 79 6.28 -12.48 0.02
N ASN A 80 6.61 -11.89 -1.13
CA ASN A 80 7.73 -10.96 -1.23
C ASN A 80 7.48 -9.62 -0.50
N LEU A 81 6.23 -9.36 -0.09
CA LEU A 81 5.82 -8.22 0.72
C LEU A 81 5.42 -8.63 2.15
N ASN A 82 5.80 -9.83 2.61
CA ASN A 82 5.48 -10.32 3.94
C ASN A 82 6.13 -9.46 5.03
N CYS A 83 5.32 -8.85 5.90
CA CYS A 83 5.78 -7.85 6.86
C CYS A 83 6.75 -8.39 7.92
N SER A 84 6.71 -9.69 8.23
CA SER A 84 7.63 -10.31 9.18
C SER A 84 9.10 -10.25 8.74
N ARG A 85 9.35 -10.01 7.45
CA ARG A 85 10.69 -9.87 6.86
C ARG A 85 11.34 -8.52 7.18
N PHE A 86 10.58 -7.54 7.63
CA PHE A 86 11.07 -6.19 7.88
C PHE A 86 11.41 -5.95 9.36
N PRO A 87 12.40 -5.08 9.67
CA PRO A 87 12.73 -4.71 11.04
C PRO A 87 11.56 -4.02 11.74
N ILE A 88 11.42 -4.20 13.06
CA ILE A 88 10.31 -3.61 13.83
C ILE A 88 10.40 -2.08 13.88
N LYS A 89 11.61 -1.54 14.06
CA LYS A 89 11.85 -0.11 14.21
C LYS A 89 13.23 0.25 13.70
N ASN A 90 13.40 1.52 13.34
CA ASN A 90 14.69 2.07 13.01
C ASN A 90 15.54 2.23 14.28
N SER A 91 16.81 1.81 14.26
CA SER A 91 17.70 1.92 15.43
C SER A 91 19.14 2.21 15.03
N VAL A 92 19.78 3.18 15.69
CA VAL A 92 21.21 3.46 15.54
C VAL A 92 22.01 2.27 16.05
N GLY A 93 22.99 1.81 15.26
CA GLY A 93 23.78 0.60 15.55
C GLY A 93 22.99 -0.72 15.43
N GLY A 94 21.71 -0.65 15.04
CA GLY A 94 20.85 -1.81 14.78
C GLY A 94 20.42 -1.87 13.32
N ALA A 95 19.24 -2.44 13.07
CA ALA A 95 18.66 -2.47 11.73
C ALA A 95 18.12 -1.08 11.34
N MET A 96 18.57 -0.58 10.18
CA MET A 96 18.07 0.65 9.60
C MET A 96 16.86 0.37 8.71
N CYS A 97 15.79 1.14 8.89
CA CYS A 97 14.58 1.04 8.06
C CYS A 97 13.82 2.38 8.03
N MET A 98 12.92 2.52 7.06
CA MET A 98 12.09 3.70 6.88
C MET A 98 10.68 3.49 7.44
N GLU A 99 10.26 4.35 8.35
CA GLU A 99 8.91 4.33 8.95
C GLU A 99 7.82 4.82 7.99
N GLY A 100 8.23 5.54 6.93
CA GLY A 100 7.34 6.11 5.93
C GLY A 100 6.80 7.48 6.31
N PRO A 101 6.01 8.10 5.41
CA PRO A 101 5.42 9.40 5.68
C PRO A 101 4.38 9.31 6.80
N GLU A 102 4.22 10.39 7.54
CA GLU A 102 3.13 10.57 8.50
C GLU A 102 1.78 10.62 7.76
N ASP A 103 0.73 10.10 8.40
CA ASP A 103 -0.62 10.11 7.85
C ASP A 103 -1.32 11.42 8.18
N LEU A 104 -1.28 12.38 7.25
CA LEU A 104 -2.03 13.64 7.38
C LEU A 104 -3.56 13.42 7.55
N GLU A 105 -4.08 12.24 7.23
CA GLU A 105 -5.51 11.88 7.40
C GLU A 105 -5.82 11.14 8.72
N GLU A 106 -4.85 10.48 9.36
CA GLU A 106 -5.08 9.80 10.65
C GLU A 106 -5.05 10.79 11.81
N ASP A 107 -4.31 11.90 11.71
CA ASP A 107 -4.36 12.96 12.72
C ASP A 107 -5.74 13.60 12.76
N ILE A 108 -6.39 13.85 11.61
CA ILE A 108 -7.75 14.44 11.59
C ILE A 108 -8.77 13.45 12.17
N ASN A 109 -8.67 12.16 11.88
CA ASN A 109 -9.62 11.16 12.38
C ASN A 109 -9.35 10.78 13.85
N SER A 110 -8.09 10.80 14.30
CA SER A 110 -7.71 10.62 15.70
C SER A 110 -8.06 11.85 16.55
N LEU A 111 -7.87 13.07 16.02
CA LEU A 111 -8.41 14.28 16.63
C LEU A 111 -9.94 14.23 16.65
N LYS A 112 -10.63 13.83 15.59
CA LYS A 112 -12.10 13.67 15.58
C LYS A 112 -12.56 12.64 16.60
N SER A 113 -11.84 11.53 16.75
CA SER A 113 -12.14 10.48 17.74
C SER A 113 -11.90 10.98 19.17
N ALA A 114 -10.81 11.72 19.41
CA ALA A 114 -10.49 12.34 20.70
C ALA A 114 -11.46 13.48 21.08
N ILE A 115 -11.91 14.27 20.10
CA ILE A 115 -12.92 15.32 20.25
C ILE A 115 -14.31 14.70 20.48
N SER A 116 -14.62 13.55 19.87
CA SER A 116 -15.88 12.84 20.10
C SER A 116 -15.99 12.24 21.51
N SER A 117 -14.87 11.98 22.18
CA SER A 117 -14.80 11.52 23.57
C SER A 117 -14.78 12.64 24.62
N SER A 118 -14.77 13.92 24.21
CA SER A 118 -14.83 15.07 25.11
C SER A 118 -16.12 15.87 24.87
N SER A 119 -16.99 15.90 25.87
CA SER A 119 -18.22 16.70 25.86
C SER A 119 -17.89 18.20 25.82
N ILE A 120 -17.77 18.78 24.62
CA ILE A 120 -17.83 20.24 24.42
C ILE A 120 -18.92 20.52 23.39
N ASN A 121 -20.10 20.90 23.89
CA ASN A 121 -21.16 21.49 23.08
C ASN A 121 -20.70 22.87 22.63
N ASN A 122 -20.31 23.03 21.36
CA ASN A 122 -20.28 24.34 20.73
C ASN A 122 -21.05 24.28 19.40
N ASN A 123 -22.20 24.94 19.41
CA ASN A 123 -23.01 25.22 18.24
C ASN A 123 -22.22 26.14 17.29
N ASN A 124 -22.40 25.88 15.99
CA ASN A 124 -21.99 26.66 14.82
C ASN A 124 -20.55 26.45 14.29
N LEU A 125 -20.43 25.47 13.38
CA LEU A 125 -19.65 25.64 12.16
C LEU A 125 -20.36 24.86 11.04
N GLU A 126 -21.16 25.55 10.23
CA GLU A 126 -21.66 24.98 8.97
C GLU A 126 -20.47 24.86 8.01
N LEU A 127 -19.95 23.65 7.85
CA LEU A 127 -19.19 23.30 6.65
C LEU A 127 -20.09 22.40 5.80
N ASN A 128 -20.85 23.06 4.93
CA ASN A 128 -21.66 22.42 3.90
C ASN A 128 -20.74 21.86 2.81
N ASP A 129 -19.97 20.81 3.13
CA ASP A 129 -19.25 20.05 2.12
C ASP A 129 -20.09 18.84 1.71
N LYS A 130 -20.59 18.92 0.47
CA LYS A 130 -21.20 17.81 -0.27
C LYS A 130 -20.20 16.65 -0.41
N PHE A 131 -20.09 15.81 0.60
CA PHE A 131 -19.52 14.47 0.47
C PHE A 131 -20.63 13.42 0.60
N ASN A 132 -21.59 13.46 -0.32
CA ASN A 132 -22.25 12.22 -0.71
C ASN A 132 -21.19 11.40 -1.46
N LYS A 133 -20.46 10.56 -0.71
CA LYS A 133 -19.57 9.55 -1.28
C LYS A 133 -20.46 8.68 -2.19
N PRO A 134 -20.22 8.61 -3.51
CA PRO A 134 -21.01 7.74 -4.36
C PRO A 134 -20.85 6.30 -3.85
N ASN A 135 -21.95 5.57 -3.78
CA ASN A 135 -21.91 4.14 -3.51
C ASN A 135 -20.92 3.49 -4.50
N HIS A 136 -19.98 2.69 -3.99
CA HIS A 136 -18.86 2.11 -4.74
C HIS A 136 -19.27 1.20 -5.92
N ILE A 137 -20.57 0.96 -6.09
CA ILE A 137 -21.17 0.06 -7.07
C ILE A 137 -21.27 0.71 -8.46
N ASP A 138 -21.31 2.05 -8.54
CA ASP A 138 -21.60 2.76 -9.80
C ASP A 138 -20.40 3.52 -10.41
N LEU A 139 -19.19 3.35 -9.87
CA LEU A 139 -18.01 4.01 -10.43
C LEU A 139 -17.47 3.22 -11.64
N PRO A 140 -17.25 3.85 -12.81
CA PRO A 140 -16.66 3.17 -13.97
C PRO A 140 -15.34 2.51 -13.59
N LEU A 141 -15.22 1.20 -13.86
CA LEU A 141 -13.97 0.47 -13.69
C LEU A 141 -12.86 1.14 -14.50
N ASP A 142 -11.86 1.68 -13.80
CA ASP A 142 -10.65 2.25 -14.40
C ASP A 142 -9.99 1.21 -15.35
N PRO A 143 -9.34 1.63 -16.45
CA PRO A 143 -8.63 0.71 -17.35
C PRO A 143 -7.66 -0.25 -16.65
N SER A 144 -7.06 0.16 -15.52
CA SER A 144 -6.16 -0.69 -14.72
C SER A 144 -6.94 -1.80 -14.00
N MET A 145 -8.16 -1.52 -13.53
CA MET A 145 -9.06 -2.53 -12.95
C MET A 145 -9.59 -3.49 -14.01
N LYS A 146 -9.89 -3.00 -15.22
CA LYS A 146 -10.22 -3.86 -16.36
C LYS A 146 -9.07 -4.78 -16.74
N GLN A 147 -7.83 -4.29 -16.70
CA GLN A 147 -6.64 -5.08 -16.95
C GLN A 147 -6.44 -6.15 -15.86
N MET A 148 -6.69 -5.83 -14.60
CA MET A 148 -6.65 -6.81 -13.51
C MET A 148 -7.70 -7.91 -13.70
N LEU A 149 -8.94 -7.55 -14.07
CA LEU A 149 -9.98 -8.51 -14.44
C LEU A 149 -9.59 -9.39 -15.63
N GLN A 150 -8.91 -8.84 -16.63
CA GLN A 150 -8.39 -9.60 -17.77
C GLN A 150 -7.32 -10.62 -17.34
N VAL A 151 -6.40 -10.25 -16.43
CA VAL A 151 -5.40 -11.17 -15.88
C VAL A 151 -6.05 -12.31 -15.09
N ILE A 152 -7.10 -12.02 -14.30
CA ILE A 152 -7.88 -13.05 -13.60
C ILE A 152 -8.50 -14.04 -14.59
N ASN A 153 -9.16 -13.53 -15.64
CA ASN A 153 -9.78 -14.39 -16.66
C ASN A 153 -8.75 -15.26 -17.41
N LEU A 154 -7.58 -14.71 -17.73
CA LEU A 154 -6.49 -15.48 -18.36
C LEU A 154 -5.94 -16.60 -17.44
N ASN A 155 -5.90 -16.38 -16.14
CA ASN A 155 -5.49 -17.41 -15.18
C ASN A 155 -6.56 -18.52 -15.05
N ASN A 156 -7.85 -18.17 -15.14
CA ASN A 156 -8.94 -19.14 -15.17
C ASN A 156 -8.93 -20.00 -16.45
N GLU A 157 -8.68 -19.42 -17.62
CA GLU A 157 -8.56 -20.17 -18.88
C GLU A 157 -7.36 -21.12 -18.89
N LYS A 158 -6.22 -20.69 -18.32
CA LYS A 158 -5.04 -21.56 -18.15
C LYS A 158 -5.30 -22.70 -17.15
N SER A 159 -6.09 -22.46 -16.11
CA SER A 159 -6.48 -23.48 -15.13
C SER A 159 -7.44 -24.54 -15.71
N ILE A 160 -8.30 -24.14 -16.65
CA ILE A 160 -9.25 -25.05 -17.33
C ILE A 160 -8.54 -25.94 -18.38
N THR A 161 -7.43 -25.49 -18.95
CA THR A 161 -6.68 -26.25 -19.98
C THR A 161 -5.70 -27.29 -19.40
N ILE A 162 -5.63 -27.43 -18.06
CA ILE A 162 -4.86 -28.48 -17.39
C ILE A 162 -5.85 -29.51 -16.81
N LYS A 163 -6.51 -30.26 -17.68
CA LYS A 163 -7.16 -31.54 -17.39
C LYS A 163 -7.00 -32.48 -18.57
#